data_AF-A0A3M8FXH0-F1
#
_entry.id   AF-A0A3M8FXH0-F1
#
_cell.length_a   1.000
_cell.length_b   1.000
_cell.length_c   1.000
_cell.angle_alpha   90.00
_cell.angle_beta   90.00
_cell.angle_gamma   90.00
#
_symmetry.space_group_name_H-M   'P 1'
#
loop_
_entity.id
_entity.type
_entity.pdbx_description
1 polymer ?
#
loop_
_entity_poly.entity_id
_entity_poly.type
_entity_poly.pdbx_seq_one_letter_code
_entity_poly.pdbx_strand_id
1 'polypeptide(L)'
;MRRPLTTALPALLIVLGFPACAGNTGQADSSAGWAIEGNPVPGDFAIAVTVLPGSESDAGHRPVRYVIQPDSVLRAAVGAGVSLDVFPQRTRRLTRAQMSAIYSHAVRQGLDRGLGGEPLTRGVTPRPAADETLVVVELTAHETRRATVYRSGDETVGAWQLVSLLGEFARVR
;
A
#
# COMPACT_ATOMS: atom_id res chain seq x y z
N MET A 1 12.42 82.49 38.97
CA MET A 1 13.56 81.64 39.40
C MET A 1 13.39 80.28 38.72
N ARG A 2 14.06 80.03 37.59
CA ARG A 2 15.31 79.25 37.41
C ARG A 2 15.21 77.76 37.84
N ARG A 3 15.35 76.89 36.83
CA ARG A 3 15.38 75.40 36.67
C ARG A 3 16.32 74.66 37.67
N PRO A 4 16.22 73.31 37.92
CA PRO A 4 16.55 72.21 36.96
C PRO A 4 15.58 70.99 36.99
N LEU A 5 15.22 70.35 35.87
CA LEU A 5 15.97 69.34 35.08
C LEU A 5 16.49 68.17 35.92
N THR A 6 15.75 67.06 35.96
CA THR A 6 16.32 65.74 36.29
C THR A 6 15.75 64.69 35.36
N THR A 7 16.67 64.22 34.54
CA THR A 7 16.63 63.13 33.57
C THR A 7 16.42 61.80 34.29
N ALA A 8 15.49 60.97 33.82
CA ALA A 8 15.49 59.54 34.13
C ALA A 8 15.21 58.76 32.84
N LEU A 9 16.29 58.12 32.38
CA LEU A 9 16.43 57.22 31.23
C LEU A 9 15.60 55.92 31.43
N PRO A 10 15.47 55.07 30.39
CA PRO A 10 14.28 54.29 30.08
C PRO A 10 14.27 52.93 30.76
N ALA A 11 13.07 52.45 31.07
CA ALA A 11 12.84 51.05 31.41
C ALA A 11 13.03 50.19 30.14
N LEU A 12 14.21 49.61 30.03
CA LEU A 12 14.58 48.54 29.10
C LEU A 12 13.71 47.31 29.40
N LEU A 13 12.62 47.15 28.63
CA LEU A 13 11.73 46.00 28.74
C LEU A 13 12.33 44.84 27.94
N ILE A 14 13.05 43.99 28.66
CA ILE A 14 13.64 42.74 28.19
C ILE A 14 12.50 41.77 27.85
N VAL A 15 12.24 41.58 26.56
CA VAL A 15 11.34 40.51 26.05
C VAL A 15 12.14 39.20 26.05
N LEU A 16 12.04 38.48 27.16
CA LEU A 16 12.51 37.10 27.27
C LEU A 16 11.44 36.16 26.70
N GLY A 17 11.82 35.47 25.62
CA GLY A 17 11.60 34.03 25.48
C GLY A 17 10.18 33.56 25.19
N PHE A 18 9.91 33.35 23.90
CA PHE A 18 9.41 32.03 23.49
C PHE A 18 10.28 31.53 22.34
N PRO A 19 10.98 30.39 22.48
CA PRO A 19 11.43 29.66 21.31
C PRO A 19 10.15 29.28 20.57
N ALA A 20 9.91 29.94 19.44
CA ALA A 20 9.01 29.41 18.44
C ALA A 20 9.62 28.06 18.03
N CYS A 21 9.13 26.98 18.65
CA CYS A 21 9.02 25.69 18.00
C CYS A 21 8.12 25.93 16.78
N ALA A 22 8.68 26.53 15.74
CA ALA A 22 8.16 26.44 14.40
C ALA A 22 8.21 24.94 14.12
N GLY A 23 7.05 24.32 14.34
CA GLY A 23 6.83 22.91 14.12
C GLY A 23 7.41 22.60 12.75
N ASN A 24 8.35 21.68 12.77
CA ASN A 24 8.91 21.02 11.61
C ASN A 24 7.74 20.74 10.67
N THR A 25 7.54 21.60 9.66
CA THR A 25 6.62 21.36 8.56
C THR A 25 6.99 19.99 8.06
N GLY A 26 6.06 19.05 8.27
CA GLY A 26 6.31 17.62 8.15
C GLY A 26 7.28 17.38 7.02
N GLN A 27 8.47 16.91 7.39
CA GLN A 27 9.39 16.31 6.47
C GLN A 27 8.54 15.38 5.62
N ALA A 28 8.24 15.83 4.41
CA ALA A 28 7.66 14.99 3.40
C ALA A 28 8.56 13.76 3.43
N ASP A 29 7.98 12.62 3.76
CA ASP A 29 8.66 11.36 3.82
C ASP A 29 9.23 11.13 2.40
N SER A 30 10.45 11.61 2.16
CA SER A 30 11.19 11.49 0.91
C SER A 30 11.62 10.04 0.66
N SER A 31 11.02 9.09 1.39
CA SER A 31 11.06 7.66 1.16
C SER A 31 10.00 7.19 0.13
N ALA A 32 9.14 8.08 -0.38
CA ALA A 32 8.19 7.78 -1.46
C ALA A 32 8.73 8.10 -2.88
N GLY A 33 10.03 7.93 -3.12
CA GLY A 33 10.69 8.17 -4.43
C GLY A 33 10.22 7.28 -5.60
N TRP A 34 9.13 6.54 -5.43
CA TRP A 34 8.49 5.70 -6.44
C TRP A 34 7.08 6.17 -6.85
N ALA A 35 6.59 7.27 -6.26
CA ALA A 35 5.38 7.95 -6.73
C ALA A 35 5.70 8.61 -8.08
N ILE A 36 5.63 7.83 -9.16
CA ILE A 36 5.73 8.35 -10.51
C ILE A 36 4.56 9.29 -10.72
N GLU A 37 4.89 10.56 -10.84
CA GLU A 37 4.04 11.63 -11.35
C GLU A 37 3.60 11.22 -12.77
N GLY A 38 2.40 10.64 -12.91
CA GLY A 38 1.95 10.21 -14.24
C GLY A 38 0.64 9.43 -14.30
N ASN A 39 0.25 8.67 -13.26
CA ASN A 39 -1.03 7.96 -13.29
C ASN A 39 -1.77 8.10 -11.94
N PRO A 40 -2.73 9.05 -11.82
CA PRO A 40 -3.48 9.21 -10.58
C PRO A 40 -4.24 7.91 -10.27
N VAL A 41 -4.22 7.51 -8.99
CA VAL A 41 -4.98 6.34 -8.53
C VAL A 41 -6.46 6.57 -8.82
N PRO A 42 -7.14 5.66 -9.56
CA PRO A 42 -8.57 5.77 -9.84
C PRO A 42 -9.40 5.76 -8.54
N GLY A 43 -10.51 6.50 -8.53
CA GLY A 43 -11.39 6.58 -7.35
C GLY A 43 -12.08 5.26 -7.00
N ASP A 44 -12.17 4.35 -7.97
CA ASP A 44 -12.73 3.00 -7.84
C ASP A 44 -11.65 1.93 -7.65
N PHE A 45 -10.39 2.32 -7.47
CA PHE A 45 -9.27 1.38 -7.37
C PHE A 45 -9.46 0.42 -6.19
N ALA A 46 -9.54 -0.87 -6.51
CA ALA A 46 -9.57 -1.96 -5.55
C ALA A 46 -8.68 -3.09 -6.06
N ILE A 47 -8.01 -3.78 -5.15
CA ILE A 47 -7.17 -4.92 -5.51
C ILE A 47 -7.25 -6.00 -4.44
N ALA A 48 -7.44 -7.25 -4.85
CA ALA A 48 -7.28 -8.42 -4.02
C ALA A 48 -6.16 -9.30 -4.58
N VAL A 49 -5.25 -9.73 -3.72
CA VAL A 49 -4.14 -10.61 -4.08
C VAL A 49 -4.17 -11.82 -3.17
N THR A 50 -4.25 -13.01 -3.76
CA THR A 50 -4.31 -14.28 -3.01
C THR A 50 -3.19 -15.19 -3.44
N VAL A 51 -2.44 -15.71 -2.48
CA VAL A 51 -1.43 -16.73 -2.68
C VAL A 51 -2.01 -18.07 -2.23
N LEU A 52 -2.02 -19.04 -3.16
CA LEU A 52 -2.54 -20.39 -2.96
C LEU A 52 -1.40 -21.39 -3.24
N PRO A 53 -0.73 -21.90 -2.20
CA PRO A 53 0.26 -22.96 -2.37
C PRO A 53 -0.41 -24.32 -2.65
N GLY A 54 0.28 -25.14 -3.43
CA GLY A 54 -0.09 -26.50 -3.81
C GLY A 54 -0.15 -27.50 -2.68
N SER A 55 0.74 -27.29 -1.71
CA SER A 55 0.89 -28.10 -0.52
C SER A 55 1.04 -27.17 0.67
N GLU A 56 0.39 -27.49 1.79
CA GLU A 56 0.62 -26.77 3.05
C GLU A 56 2.05 -26.96 3.57
N SER A 57 2.76 -27.98 3.07
CA SER A 57 4.16 -28.24 3.38
C SER A 57 5.14 -27.50 2.47
N ASP A 58 4.65 -26.70 1.52
CA ASP A 58 5.52 -25.85 0.69
C ASP A 58 6.11 -24.75 1.59
N ALA A 59 7.29 -25.05 2.16
CA ALA A 59 7.94 -24.25 3.20
C ALA A 59 8.28 -22.83 2.74
N GLY A 60 8.18 -22.53 1.43
CA GLY A 60 8.42 -21.22 0.86
C GLY A 60 7.26 -20.24 0.95
N HIS A 61 6.00 -20.70 0.93
CA HIS A 61 4.85 -19.81 0.74
C HIS A 61 3.67 -20.18 1.64
N ARG A 62 3.36 -19.30 2.59
CA ARG A 62 2.15 -19.42 3.41
C ARG A 62 0.93 -18.89 2.65
N PRO A 63 -0.24 -19.54 2.70
CA PRO A 63 -1.46 -18.99 2.11
C PRO A 63 -1.74 -17.60 2.68
N VAL A 64 -2.03 -16.63 1.82
CA VAL A 64 -2.33 -15.26 2.23
C VAL A 64 -3.29 -14.58 1.26
N ARG A 65 -4.20 -13.77 1.79
CA ARG A 65 -5.08 -12.90 1.00
C ARG A 65 -5.00 -11.47 1.51
N TYR A 66 -4.59 -10.57 0.64
CA TYR A 66 -4.63 -9.13 0.84
C TYR A 66 -5.80 -8.55 0.05
N VAL A 67 -6.56 -7.65 0.65
CA VAL A 67 -7.64 -6.91 -0.02
C VAL A 67 -7.51 -5.44 0.30
N ILE A 68 -7.52 -4.61 -0.73
CA ILE A 68 -7.58 -3.16 -0.67
C ILE A 68 -8.88 -2.73 -1.32
N GLN A 69 -9.65 -1.95 -0.58
CA GLN A 69 -10.90 -1.35 -1.03
C GLN A 69 -10.67 0.12 -1.46
N PRO A 70 -11.63 0.73 -2.19
CA PRO A 70 -11.52 2.13 -2.62
C PRO A 70 -11.40 3.16 -1.49
N ASP A 71 -11.74 2.78 -0.25
CA ASP A 71 -11.58 3.62 0.96
C ASP A 71 -10.15 3.64 1.53
N SER A 72 -9.22 2.99 0.84
CA SER A 72 -7.81 2.78 1.21
C SER A 72 -7.62 1.86 2.41
N VAL A 73 -8.59 1.02 2.77
CA VAL A 73 -8.43 0.04 3.85
C VAL A 73 -7.75 -1.22 3.31
N LEU A 74 -6.60 -1.55 3.91
CA LEU A 74 -5.91 -2.84 3.72
C LEU A 74 -6.44 -3.86 4.73
N ARG A 75 -6.80 -5.02 4.20
CA ARG A 75 -7.26 -6.20 4.93
C ARG A 75 -6.33 -7.37 4.59
N ALA A 76 -6.00 -8.20 5.58
CA ALA A 76 -5.12 -9.33 5.37
C ALA A 76 -5.61 -10.55 6.16
N ALA A 77 -5.57 -11.73 5.54
CA ALA A 77 -5.74 -13.02 6.18
C ALA A 77 -4.53 -13.89 5.82
N VAL A 78 -3.93 -14.56 6.80
CA VAL A 78 -2.71 -15.36 6.61
C VAL A 78 -2.89 -16.72 7.29
N GLY A 79 -2.61 -17.80 6.56
CA GLY A 79 -2.65 -19.17 7.05
C GLY A 79 -3.80 -20.00 6.50
N ALA A 80 -4.02 -21.14 7.15
CA ALA A 80 -5.05 -22.10 6.77
C ALA A 80 -6.44 -21.42 6.67
N GLY A 81 -7.22 -21.84 5.67
CA GLY A 81 -8.55 -21.29 5.41
C GLY A 81 -8.58 -20.04 4.53
N VAL A 82 -7.42 -19.49 4.13
CA VAL A 82 -7.37 -18.46 3.09
C VAL A 82 -7.90 -19.02 1.76
N SER A 83 -8.89 -18.35 1.18
CA SER A 83 -9.44 -18.64 -0.14
C SER A 83 -9.81 -17.34 -0.86
N LEU A 84 -10.23 -17.43 -2.13
CA LEU A 84 -10.74 -16.27 -2.88
C LEU A 84 -12.02 -15.69 -2.30
N ASP A 85 -12.82 -16.51 -1.61
CA ASP A 85 -14.12 -16.11 -1.05
C ASP A 85 -14.00 -15.51 0.35
N VAL A 86 -12.84 -15.65 1.00
CA VAL A 86 -12.60 -15.04 2.31
C VAL A 86 -12.49 -13.53 2.15
N PHE A 87 -13.27 -12.82 2.96
CA PHE A 87 -13.14 -11.38 3.15
C PHE A 87 -12.35 -11.10 4.43
N PRO A 88 -11.08 -10.66 4.35
CA PRO A 88 -10.23 -10.57 5.54
C PRO A 88 -10.63 -9.45 6.51
N GLN A 89 -10.16 -9.57 7.76
CA GLN A 89 -10.31 -8.51 8.75
C GLN A 89 -9.48 -7.28 8.39
N ARG A 90 -9.90 -6.11 8.89
CA ARG A 90 -9.18 -4.85 8.70
C ARG A 90 -7.82 -4.92 9.38
N THR A 91 -6.77 -4.68 8.61
CA THR A 91 -5.40 -4.55 9.11
C THR A 91 -5.11 -3.09 9.43
N ARG A 92 -5.23 -2.20 8.44
CA ARG A 92 -5.02 -0.75 8.64
C ARG A 92 -5.55 0.07 7.46
N ARG A 93 -5.45 1.40 7.57
CA ARG A 93 -5.70 2.32 6.45
C ARG A 93 -4.37 2.72 5.81
N LEU A 94 -4.32 2.71 4.48
CA LEU A 94 -3.16 3.10 3.68
C LEU A 94 -3.17 4.62 3.43
N THR A 95 -1.97 5.20 3.35
CA THR A 95 -1.80 6.59 2.91
C THR A 95 -2.02 6.72 1.41
N ARG A 96 -2.28 7.94 0.93
CA ARG A 96 -2.37 8.21 -0.51
C ARG A 96 -1.09 7.80 -1.26
N ALA A 97 0.08 8.03 -0.65
CA ALA A 97 1.35 7.58 -1.21
C ALA A 97 1.36 6.05 -1.37
N GLN A 98 1.01 5.29 -0.33
CA GLN A 98 0.96 3.83 -0.38
C GLN A 98 -0.02 3.30 -1.43
N MET A 99 -1.21 3.91 -1.55
CA MET A 99 -2.16 3.58 -2.62
C MET A 99 -1.53 3.81 -4.00
N SER A 100 -0.83 4.93 -4.18
CA SER A 100 -0.11 5.23 -5.41
C SER A 100 0.98 4.21 -5.71
N ALA A 101 1.69 3.69 -4.71
CA ALA A 101 2.73 2.65 -4.87
C ALA A 101 2.15 1.43 -5.56
N ILE A 102 1.05 0.97 -5.00
CA ILE A 102 0.41 -0.29 -5.35
C ILE A 102 -0.15 -0.17 -6.76
N TYR A 103 -0.84 0.93 -7.04
CA TYR A 103 -1.39 1.20 -8.37
C TYR A 103 -0.28 1.34 -9.42
N SER A 104 0.74 2.18 -9.16
CA SER A 104 1.87 2.34 -10.08
C SER A 104 2.62 1.03 -10.30
N HIS A 105 2.77 0.19 -9.28
CA HIS A 105 3.35 -1.14 -9.41
C HIS A 105 2.51 -2.02 -10.33
N ALA A 106 1.20 -2.11 -10.08
CA ALA A 106 0.29 -2.89 -10.91
C ALA A 106 0.34 -2.47 -12.39
N VAL A 107 0.35 -1.17 -12.66
CA VAL A 107 0.43 -0.62 -14.03
C VAL A 107 1.80 -0.87 -14.67
N ARG A 108 2.91 -0.63 -13.95
CA ARG A 108 4.26 -0.86 -14.48
C ARG A 108 4.51 -2.32 -14.84
N GLN A 109 3.96 -3.24 -14.05
CA GLN A 109 4.08 -4.68 -14.27
C GLN A 109 3.01 -5.21 -15.25
N GLY A 110 2.11 -4.36 -15.76
CA GLY A 110 1.03 -4.76 -16.66
C GLY A 110 -0.03 -5.65 -16.02
N LEU A 111 -0.11 -5.71 -14.69
CA LEU A 111 -1.11 -6.52 -13.96
C LEU A 111 -2.53 -5.98 -14.16
N ASP A 112 -2.68 -4.67 -14.38
CA ASP A 112 -3.94 -4.02 -14.77
C ASP A 112 -4.44 -4.47 -16.15
N ARG A 113 -3.55 -5.04 -16.97
CA ARG A 113 -3.85 -5.61 -18.29
C ARG A 113 -3.86 -7.14 -18.29
N GLY A 114 -3.42 -7.76 -17.19
CA GLY A 114 -3.26 -9.21 -17.07
C GLY A 114 -2.02 -9.77 -17.79
N LEU A 115 -0.98 -8.94 -18.00
CA LEU A 115 0.26 -9.37 -18.65
C LEU A 115 0.96 -10.46 -17.83
N GLY A 116 1.35 -11.57 -18.46
CA GLY A 116 2.09 -12.66 -17.80
C GLY A 116 1.23 -13.60 -16.95
N GLY A 117 -0.10 -13.51 -17.05
CA GLY A 117 -1.01 -14.42 -16.36
C GLY A 117 -2.22 -14.80 -17.19
N GLU A 118 -2.97 -15.80 -16.71
CA GLU A 118 -4.17 -16.31 -17.36
C GLU A 118 -5.43 -15.64 -16.80
N PRO A 119 -6.39 -15.23 -17.65
CA PRO A 119 -7.68 -14.77 -17.17
C PRO A 119 -8.35 -15.82 -16.27
N LEU A 120 -8.80 -15.39 -15.09
CA LEU A 120 -9.55 -16.26 -14.18
C LEU A 120 -10.98 -16.44 -14.73
N THR A 121 -11.32 -17.68 -15.09
CA THR A 121 -12.67 -18.03 -15.52
C THR A 121 -13.66 -17.87 -14.37
N ARG A 122 -14.73 -17.10 -14.59
CA ARG A 122 -15.78 -16.88 -13.58
C ARG A 122 -16.38 -18.22 -13.14
N GLY A 123 -16.48 -18.43 -11.83
CA GLY A 123 -17.07 -19.63 -11.24
C GLY A 123 -16.11 -20.83 -11.17
N VAL A 124 -14.86 -20.67 -11.61
CA VAL A 124 -13.81 -21.68 -11.47
C VAL A 124 -12.83 -21.23 -10.41
N THR A 125 -12.77 -21.95 -9.29
CA THR A 125 -11.74 -21.72 -8.28
C THR A 125 -10.43 -22.34 -8.77
N PRO A 126 -9.36 -21.56 -8.96
CA PRO A 126 -8.09 -22.08 -9.42
C PRO A 126 -7.50 -22.97 -8.33
N ARG A 127 -6.98 -24.13 -8.73
CA ARG A 127 -6.39 -25.11 -7.81
C ARG A 127 -4.91 -25.32 -8.19
N PRO A 128 -3.96 -24.99 -7.30
CA PRO A 128 -2.54 -25.26 -7.55
C PRO A 128 -2.27 -26.77 -7.64
N ALA A 129 -1.32 -27.18 -8.48
CA ALA A 129 -0.69 -28.50 -8.37
C ALA A 129 0.16 -28.59 -7.09
N ALA A 130 0.48 -29.80 -6.61
CA ALA A 130 1.11 -30.00 -5.29
C ALA A 130 2.45 -29.27 -5.11
N ASP A 131 3.19 -29.06 -6.20
CA ASP A 131 4.51 -28.43 -6.31
C ASP A 131 4.45 -27.00 -6.87
N GLU A 132 3.24 -26.42 -6.95
CA GLU A 132 3.01 -25.12 -7.56
C GLU A 132 2.48 -24.12 -6.52
N THR A 133 2.79 -22.84 -6.70
CA THR A 133 2.08 -21.76 -6.01
C THR A 133 1.39 -20.85 -7.01
N LEU A 134 0.11 -20.58 -6.80
CA LEU A 134 -0.66 -19.63 -7.58
C LEU A 134 -0.73 -18.28 -6.87
N VAL A 135 -0.59 -17.20 -7.64
CA VAL A 135 -0.96 -15.85 -7.21
C VAL A 135 -2.16 -15.41 -8.04
N VAL A 136 -3.29 -15.17 -7.39
CA VAL A 136 -4.51 -14.64 -8.03
C VAL A 136 -4.59 -13.16 -7.73
N VAL A 137 -4.61 -12.33 -8.77
CA VAL A 137 -4.76 -10.88 -8.66
C VAL A 137 -6.11 -10.49 -9.25
N GLU A 138 -6.98 -9.93 -8.42
CA GLU A 138 -8.25 -9.34 -8.81
C GLU A 138 -8.12 -7.83 -8.70
N LEU A 139 -8.15 -7.11 -9.82
CA LEU A 139 -7.96 -5.68 -9.89
C LEU A 139 -9.21 -5.01 -10.45
N THR A 140 -9.69 -3.98 -9.78
CA THR A 140 -10.71 -3.06 -10.28
C THR A 140 -10.10 -1.68 -10.40
N ALA A 141 -10.21 -1.09 -11.58
CA ALA A 141 -9.77 0.27 -11.87
C ALA A 141 -10.46 0.74 -13.16
N HIS A 142 -10.81 2.02 -13.24
CA HIS A 142 -11.42 2.59 -14.44
C HIS A 142 -12.67 1.81 -14.88
N GLU A 143 -13.54 1.49 -13.92
CA GLU A 143 -14.80 0.77 -14.09
C GLU A 143 -14.64 -0.66 -14.64
N THR A 144 -13.40 -1.14 -14.74
CA THR A 144 -13.07 -2.46 -15.27
C THR A 144 -12.56 -3.35 -14.15
N ARG A 145 -13.16 -4.54 -14.02
CA ARG A 145 -12.64 -5.61 -13.16
C ARG A 145 -11.95 -6.68 -13.99
N ARG A 146 -10.74 -7.06 -13.58
CA ARG A 146 -9.98 -8.20 -14.12
C ARG A 146 -9.57 -9.11 -12.98
N ALA A 147 -9.56 -10.40 -13.24
CA ALA A 147 -8.99 -11.39 -12.35
C ALA A 147 -8.04 -12.25 -13.17
N THR A 148 -6.80 -12.37 -12.71
CA THR A 148 -5.72 -13.05 -13.42
C THR A 148 -5.00 -13.99 -12.48
N VAL A 149 -4.68 -15.18 -12.96
CA VAL A 149 -3.94 -16.22 -12.25
C VAL A 149 -2.51 -16.25 -12.78
N TYR A 150 -1.56 -16.18 -11.87
CA TYR A 150 -0.13 -16.24 -12.16
C TYR A 150 0.44 -17.50 -11.50
N ARG A 151 1.06 -18.37 -12.30
CA ARG A 151 1.71 -19.61 -11.83
C ARG A 151 3.16 -19.35 -11.47
N SER A 152 3.69 -20.05 -10.49
CA SER A 152 5.11 -19.96 -10.11
C SER A 152 6.04 -20.20 -11.32
N GLY A 153 6.90 -19.23 -11.64
CA GLY A 153 7.79 -19.20 -12.80
C GLY A 153 8.45 -17.82 -13.01
N ASP A 154 9.12 -17.60 -14.16
CA ASP A 154 9.82 -16.33 -14.46
C ASP A 154 8.86 -15.17 -14.79
N GLU A 155 7.67 -15.45 -15.30
CA GLU A 155 6.67 -14.43 -15.65
C GLU A 155 5.89 -13.89 -14.42
N THR A 156 6.06 -14.51 -13.25
CA THR A 156 5.34 -14.20 -12.01
C THR A 156 5.99 -13.09 -11.17
N VAL A 157 7.16 -12.58 -11.58
CA VAL A 157 7.98 -11.65 -10.78
C VAL A 157 7.18 -10.41 -10.35
N GLY A 158 6.39 -9.82 -11.25
CA GLY A 158 5.58 -8.65 -10.94
C GLY A 158 4.50 -8.90 -9.89
N ALA A 159 3.84 -10.06 -9.95
CA ALA A 159 2.82 -10.49 -8.99
C ALA A 159 3.43 -10.77 -7.60
N TRP A 160 4.60 -11.42 -7.55
CA TRP A 160 5.32 -11.65 -6.29
C TRP A 160 5.84 -10.36 -5.65
N GLN A 161 6.35 -9.43 -6.45
CA GLN A 161 6.74 -8.11 -5.94
C GLN A 161 5.54 -7.37 -5.33
N LEU A 162 4.34 -7.51 -5.93
CA LEU A 162 3.11 -6.97 -5.37
C LEU A 162 2.74 -7.64 -4.04
N VAL A 163 2.84 -8.97 -3.95
CA VAL A 163 2.63 -9.73 -2.69
C VAL A 163 3.57 -9.22 -1.60
N SER A 164 4.86 -9.05 -1.91
CA SER A 164 5.86 -8.52 -0.98
C SER A 164 5.53 -7.11 -0.52
N LEU A 165 5.19 -6.21 -1.46
CA LEU A 165 4.79 -4.83 -1.15
C LEU A 165 3.58 -4.77 -0.22
N LEU A 166 2.55 -5.59 -0.48
CA LEU A 166 1.35 -5.68 0.36
C LEU A 166 1.67 -6.26 1.74
N GLY A 167 2.54 -7.26 1.81
CA GLY A 167 3.03 -7.84 3.05
C GLY A 167 3.79 -6.82 3.90
N GLU A 168 4.64 -6.00 3.30
CA GLU A 168 5.31 -4.89 3.99
C GLU A 168 4.31 -3.88 4.55
N PHE A 169 3.29 -3.51 3.77
CA PHE A 169 2.24 -2.62 4.25
C PHE A 169 1.29 -3.25 5.27
N ALA A 170 1.18 -4.57 5.33
CA ALA A 170 0.35 -5.26 6.30
C ALA A 170 1.03 -5.42 7.68
N ARG A 171 2.37 -5.40 7.73
CA ARG A 171 3.10 -5.51 9.00
C ARG A 171 2.92 -4.25 9.84
N VAL A 172 2.52 -4.45 11.10
CA VAL A 172 2.52 -3.41 12.13
C VAL A 172 3.97 -3.21 12.56
N ARG A 173 4.47 -1.96 12.51
CA ARG A 173 5.73 -1.58 13.18
C ARG A 173 5.47 -1.31 14.64
#